data_AF-A0A7S2NJI4-F1
#
_entry.id   AF-A0A7S2NJI4-F1
#
_cell.length_a   1.000
_cell.length_b   1.000
_cell.length_c   1.000
_cell.angle_alpha   90.00
_cell.angle_beta   90.00
_cell.angle_gamma   90.00
#
_symmetry.space_group_name_H-M   'P 1'
#
loop_
_entity.id
_entity.type
_entity.pdbx_description
1 polymer ?
#
loop_
_entity_poly.entity_id
_entity_poly.type
_entity_poly.pdbx_seq_one_letter_code
_entity_poly.pdbx_strand_id
1 'polypeptide(L)'
;ASTSTAFLMLVDAAIPLATTFALPLLTSTVTLEKEHKLRSLMVMMGLRMRWYWLCEWLTNTFIQLVVAAAVIVVGTVVGLPLVTRSVGVWVVLLFEWCQVVPAMAMLLSTMCSRQRVSSVATQLLVVSLVTLSLVLNQYAFDEPGSSYPTAAFLLAPLAYYRGIHLLQRRAYPLASLTGEMQMVAIMLPVDALLYAFIAAYLDAVLPREFGVVRHPLFFLSPCKWLLPQLRHRLGKVRASEDIKAEADTSTSTRGGGAPVPIEIPITPTSIASSSTTASPSTFSLASHSPTSATPSPTFASAPSTFVSPTDSTVAAAPHT
;
A
#
# COMPACT_ATOMS: atom_id res chain seq x y z
N ALA A 1 -12.22 43.54 -5.30
CA ALA A 1 -12.61 42.56 -4.25
C ALA A 1 -12.97 41.21 -4.86
N SER A 2 -13.99 41.12 -5.72
CA SER A 2 -14.42 39.84 -6.35
C SER A 2 -13.35 39.16 -7.22
N THR A 3 -12.55 39.92 -7.96
CA THR A 3 -11.45 39.38 -8.77
C THR A 3 -10.34 38.74 -7.94
N SER A 4 -10.08 39.25 -6.73
CA SER A 4 -9.07 38.71 -5.81
C SER A 4 -9.54 37.43 -5.14
N THR A 5 -10.83 37.32 -4.77
CA THR A 5 -11.38 36.11 -4.15
C THR A 5 -11.49 34.96 -5.15
N ALA A 6 -11.92 35.25 -6.38
CA ALA A 6 -11.95 34.25 -7.46
C ALA A 6 -10.55 33.73 -7.80
N PHE A 7 -9.54 34.61 -7.79
CA PHE A 7 -8.15 34.21 -7.96
C PHE A 7 -7.67 33.27 -6.84
N LEU A 8 -7.94 33.59 -5.57
CA LEU A 8 -7.58 32.70 -4.45
C LEU A 8 -8.29 31.34 -4.54
N MET A 9 -9.58 31.32 -4.88
CA MET A 9 -10.32 30.08 -5.10
C MET A 9 -9.69 29.21 -6.21
N LEU A 10 -9.22 29.84 -7.30
CA LEU A 10 -8.54 29.15 -8.37
C LEU A 10 -7.22 28.55 -7.88
N VAL A 11 -6.42 29.30 -7.11
CA VAL A 11 -5.14 28.81 -6.57
C VAL A 11 -5.35 27.68 -5.55
N ASP A 12 -6.38 27.78 -4.70
CA ASP A 12 -6.82 26.73 -3.76
C ASP A 12 -7.19 25.42 -4.44
N ALA A 13 -7.72 25.47 -5.67
CA ALA A 13 -7.99 24.27 -6.45
C ALA A 13 -6.75 23.81 -7.25
N ALA A 14 -6.04 24.75 -7.88
CA ALA A 14 -5.00 24.45 -8.85
C ALA A 14 -3.75 23.79 -8.23
N ILE A 15 -3.26 24.30 -7.09
CA ILE A 15 -2.04 23.76 -6.45
C ILE A 15 -2.27 22.31 -5.95
N PRO A 16 -3.31 22.05 -5.13
CA PRO A 16 -3.74 20.69 -4.79
C PRO A 16 -3.89 19.75 -5.97
N LEU A 17 -4.60 20.19 -7.02
CA LEU A 17 -4.88 19.36 -8.18
C LEU A 17 -3.60 19.02 -8.95
N ALA A 18 -2.70 19.99 -9.14
CA ALA A 18 -1.41 19.78 -9.80
C ALA A 18 -0.52 18.79 -9.03
N THR A 19 -0.43 18.96 -7.70
CA THR A 19 0.42 18.12 -6.85
C THR A 19 -0.14 16.71 -6.62
N THR A 20 -1.46 16.53 -6.70
CA THR A 20 -2.12 15.23 -6.50
C THR A 20 -2.31 14.46 -7.81
N PHE A 21 -2.18 15.11 -8.97
CA PHE A 21 -2.29 14.45 -10.28
C PHE A 21 -1.28 13.31 -10.49
N ALA A 22 -0.13 13.35 -9.83
CA ALA A 22 0.85 12.27 -9.87
C ALA A 22 0.37 10.99 -9.18
N LEU A 23 -0.56 11.09 -8.24
CA LEU A 23 -0.94 9.99 -7.36
C LEU A 23 -1.58 8.78 -8.07
N PRO A 24 -2.55 8.95 -9.00
CA PRO A 24 -3.04 7.86 -9.83
C PRO A 24 -1.94 7.23 -10.69
N LEU A 25 -0.97 8.01 -11.17
CA LEU A 25 0.15 7.49 -11.96
C LEU A 25 1.02 6.56 -11.11
N LEU A 26 1.44 7.02 -9.93
CA LEU A 26 2.23 6.22 -8.99
C LEU A 26 1.48 4.97 -8.51
N THR A 27 0.17 5.08 -8.28
CA THR A 27 -0.63 3.91 -7.89
C THR A 27 -0.74 2.92 -9.06
N SER A 28 -0.81 3.43 -10.30
CA SER A 28 -0.86 2.59 -11.50
C SER A 28 0.45 1.85 -11.78
N THR A 29 1.62 2.44 -11.49
CA THR A 29 2.91 1.75 -11.67
C THR A 29 3.05 0.58 -10.71
N VAL A 30 2.74 0.78 -9.43
CA VAL A 30 2.78 -0.29 -8.42
C VAL A 30 1.79 -1.41 -8.76
N THR A 31 0.58 -1.06 -9.21
CA THR A 31 -0.41 -2.07 -9.60
C THR A 31 -0.09 -2.76 -10.92
N LEU A 32 0.59 -2.10 -11.86
CA LEU A 32 1.15 -2.73 -13.06
C LEU A 32 2.17 -3.80 -12.67
N GLU A 33 3.10 -3.48 -11.77
CA GLU A 33 4.09 -4.45 -11.29
C GLU A 33 3.46 -5.66 -10.60
N LYS A 34 2.36 -5.42 -9.88
CA LYS A 34 1.54 -6.46 -9.26
C LYS A 34 0.80 -7.30 -10.30
N GLU A 35 0.17 -6.68 -11.30
CA GLU A 35 -0.62 -7.33 -12.36
C GLU A 35 0.26 -8.23 -13.24
N HIS A 36 1.43 -7.74 -13.65
CA HIS A 36 2.39 -8.51 -14.46
C HIS A 36 3.31 -9.42 -13.64
N LYS A 37 3.09 -9.52 -12.32
CA LYS A 37 3.89 -10.37 -11.41
C LYS A 37 5.40 -10.06 -11.42
N LEU A 38 5.77 -8.84 -11.85
CA LEU A 38 7.16 -8.35 -11.87
C LEU A 38 7.78 -8.40 -10.47
N ARG A 39 7.01 -8.02 -9.45
CA ARG A 39 7.43 -8.09 -8.06
C ARG A 39 7.77 -9.51 -7.60
N SER A 40 7.01 -10.51 -8.01
CA SER A 40 7.28 -11.91 -7.68
C SER A 40 8.53 -12.42 -8.38
N LEU A 41 8.74 -12.01 -9.64
CA LEU A 41 9.94 -12.33 -10.41
C LEU A 41 11.20 -11.74 -9.75
N MET A 42 11.16 -10.50 -9.26
CA MET A 42 12.27 -9.88 -8.53
C MET A 42 12.61 -10.64 -7.24
N VAL A 43 11.60 -11.14 -6.51
CA VAL A 43 11.83 -11.97 -5.32
C VAL A 43 12.45 -13.32 -5.69
N MET A 44 12.03 -13.94 -6.79
CA MET A 44 12.63 -15.18 -7.30
C MET A 44 14.11 -15.00 -7.67
N MET A 45 14.50 -13.80 -8.13
CA MET A 45 15.89 -13.43 -8.39
C MET A 45 16.71 -13.13 -7.12
N GLY A 46 16.10 -13.23 -5.92
CA GLY A 46 16.78 -13.09 -4.64
C GLY A 46 16.59 -11.75 -3.93
N LEU A 47 15.75 -10.84 -4.46
CA LEU A 47 15.48 -9.56 -3.79
C LEU A 47 14.59 -9.77 -2.55
N ARG A 48 15.02 -9.24 -1.40
CA ARG A 48 14.17 -9.23 -0.19
C ARG A 48 13.09 -8.18 -0.30
N MET A 49 11.88 -8.51 0.16
CA MET A 49 10.71 -7.64 0.04
C MET A 49 10.83 -6.27 0.70
N ARG A 50 11.64 -6.16 1.77
CA ARG A 50 11.89 -4.89 2.46
C ARG A 50 12.60 -3.88 1.57
N TRP A 51 13.54 -4.34 0.76
CA TRP A 51 14.31 -3.48 -0.14
C TRP A 51 13.46 -3.01 -1.32
N TYR A 52 12.60 -3.89 -1.85
CA TYR A 52 11.64 -3.51 -2.88
C TYR A 52 10.80 -2.30 -2.43
N TRP A 53 10.16 -2.39 -1.26
CA TRP A 53 9.33 -1.29 -0.75
C TRP A 53 10.12 0.00 -0.50
N LEU A 54 11.37 -0.10 -0.03
CA LEU A 54 12.23 1.07 0.18
C LEU A 54 12.59 1.74 -1.15
N CYS A 55 12.96 0.96 -2.16
CA CYS A 55 13.29 1.48 -3.49
C CYS A 55 12.05 2.08 -4.16
N GLU A 56 10.89 1.44 -4.04
CA GLU A 56 9.63 1.94 -4.56
C GLU A 56 9.25 3.28 -3.91
N TRP A 57 9.30 3.35 -2.58
CA TRP A 57 9.05 4.59 -1.86
C TRP A 57 10.04 5.68 -2.24
N LEU A 58 11.35 5.39 -2.27
CA LEU A 58 12.39 6.37 -2.60
C LEU A 58 12.23 6.92 -4.02
N THR A 59 11.96 6.04 -4.99
CA THR A 59 11.78 6.44 -6.41
C THR A 59 10.53 7.29 -6.57
N ASN A 60 9.42 6.90 -5.95
CA ASN A 60 8.17 7.65 -6.01
C ASN A 60 8.26 9.00 -5.30
N THR A 61 8.95 9.06 -4.15
CA THR A 61 9.24 10.33 -3.46
C THR A 61 10.13 11.23 -4.32
N PHE A 62 11.14 10.68 -5.00
CA PHE A 62 11.99 11.45 -5.90
C PHE A 62 11.20 12.05 -7.08
N ILE A 63 10.35 11.26 -7.72
CA ILE A 63 9.45 11.75 -8.78
C ILE A 63 8.56 12.88 -8.24
N GLN A 64 8.01 12.72 -7.03
CA GLN A 64 7.19 13.76 -6.41
C GLN A 64 7.95 15.01 -6.02
N LEU A 65 9.22 14.90 -5.66
CA LEU A 65 10.06 16.05 -5.38
C LEU A 65 10.28 16.89 -6.65
N VAL A 66 10.42 16.25 -7.82
CA VAL A 66 10.50 16.94 -9.11
C VAL A 66 9.19 17.69 -9.42
N VAL A 67 8.04 17.07 -9.19
CA VAL A 67 6.72 17.72 -9.35
C VAL A 67 6.59 18.92 -8.40
N ALA A 68 6.96 18.76 -7.13
CA ALA A 68 6.93 19.85 -6.15
C ALA A 68 7.88 20.99 -6.53
N ALA A 69 9.10 20.70 -7.01
CA ALA A 69 10.03 21.70 -7.49
C ALA A 69 9.44 22.50 -8.67
N ALA A 70 8.78 21.82 -9.62
CA ALA A 70 8.09 22.50 -10.73
C ALA A 70 6.97 23.42 -10.22
N VAL A 71 6.18 22.98 -9.24
CA VAL A 71 5.13 23.81 -8.61
C VAL A 71 5.72 25.01 -7.89
N ILE A 72 6.87 24.86 -7.20
CA ILE A 72 7.58 25.97 -6.56
C ILE A 72 8.02 26.99 -7.60
N VAL A 73 8.66 26.55 -8.68
CA VAL A 73 9.10 27.44 -9.77
C VAL A 73 7.90 28.19 -10.37
N VAL A 74 6.84 27.47 -10.75
CA VAL A 74 5.63 28.11 -11.29
C VAL A 74 5.02 29.10 -10.30
N GLY A 75 4.92 28.75 -9.02
CA GLY A 75 4.39 29.64 -7.99
C GLY A 75 5.22 30.91 -7.79
N THR A 76 6.55 30.81 -7.90
CA THR A 76 7.44 31.98 -7.83
C THR A 76 7.32 32.87 -9.07
N VAL A 77 7.19 32.29 -10.28
CA VAL A 77 7.03 33.03 -11.53
C VAL A 77 5.69 33.76 -11.60
N VAL A 78 4.61 33.11 -11.13
CA VAL A 78 3.27 33.71 -11.07
C VAL A 78 3.17 34.76 -9.95
N GLY A 79 4.10 34.75 -8.98
CA GLY A 79 4.11 35.71 -7.87
C GLY A 79 2.98 35.46 -6.88
N LEU A 80 2.70 34.19 -6.56
CA LEU A 80 1.57 33.84 -5.69
C LEU A 80 1.75 34.42 -4.27
N PRO A 81 0.66 34.86 -3.61
CA PRO A 81 0.73 35.51 -2.29
C PRO A 81 1.36 34.64 -1.21
N LEU A 82 1.24 33.31 -1.34
CA LEU A 82 1.84 32.33 -0.43
C LEU A 82 3.37 32.23 -0.56
N VAL A 83 3.92 32.55 -1.74
CA VAL A 83 5.38 32.70 -1.93
C VAL A 83 5.83 33.97 -1.22
N THR A 84 5.26 35.12 -1.54
CA THR A 84 5.73 36.40 -0.99
C THR A 84 5.60 36.51 0.53
N ARG A 85 4.59 35.86 1.13
CA ARG A 85 4.31 35.94 2.57
C ARG A 85 4.97 34.85 3.41
N SER A 86 5.12 33.63 2.87
CA SER A 86 5.45 32.45 3.68
C SER A 86 6.09 31.31 2.88
N VAL A 87 7.16 31.60 2.11
CA VAL A 87 7.91 30.57 1.35
C VAL A 87 8.32 29.39 2.21
N GLY A 88 8.86 29.65 3.41
CA GLY A 88 9.41 28.61 4.28
C GLY A 88 8.38 27.54 4.65
N VAL A 89 7.21 27.97 5.12
CA VAL A 89 6.10 27.06 5.48
C VAL A 89 5.56 26.35 4.25
N TRP A 90 5.46 27.04 3.11
CA TRP A 90 5.00 26.43 1.87
C TRP A 90 5.91 25.29 1.39
N VAL A 91 7.23 25.51 1.42
CA VAL A 91 8.23 24.50 1.03
C VAL A 91 8.20 23.29 1.97
N VAL A 92 8.08 23.51 3.28
CA VAL A 92 7.96 22.40 4.25
C VAL A 92 6.68 21.61 4.02
N LEU A 93 5.55 22.30 3.81
CA LEU A 93 4.26 21.65 3.53
C LEU A 93 4.31 20.82 2.24
N LEU A 94 4.93 21.33 1.18
CA LEU A 94 5.14 20.59 -0.07
C LEU A 94 6.07 19.39 0.13
N PHE A 95 7.13 19.55 0.91
CA PHE A 95 8.06 18.46 1.23
C PHE A 95 7.36 17.34 2.01
N GLU A 96 6.52 17.68 2.99
CA GLU A 96 5.69 16.72 3.72
C GLU A 96 4.72 16.00 2.79
N TRP A 97 4.06 16.75 1.89
CA TRP A 97 3.17 16.19 0.88
C TRP A 97 3.89 15.18 -0.04
N CYS A 98 5.13 15.46 -0.44
CA CYS A 98 5.95 14.53 -1.23
C CYS A 98 6.20 13.19 -0.53
N GLN A 99 6.18 13.14 0.81
CA GLN A 99 6.33 11.88 1.56
C GLN A 99 5.00 11.12 1.70
N VAL A 100 3.90 11.86 1.85
CA VAL A 100 2.54 11.32 2.00
C VAL A 100 2.06 10.65 0.71
N VAL A 101 2.29 11.27 -0.45
CA VAL A 101 1.74 10.77 -1.72
C VAL A 101 2.21 9.35 -2.06
N PRO A 102 3.51 9.01 -1.99
CA PRO A 102 3.99 7.64 -2.18
C PRO A 102 3.39 6.68 -1.15
N ALA A 103 3.28 7.07 0.12
CA ALA A 103 2.68 6.22 1.16
C ALA A 103 1.20 5.90 0.85
N MET A 104 0.44 6.90 0.39
CA MET A 104 -0.95 6.72 -0.02
C MET A 104 -1.08 5.89 -1.30
N ALA A 105 -0.20 6.09 -2.29
CA ALA A 105 -0.18 5.29 -3.51
C ALA A 105 0.09 3.81 -3.21
N MET A 106 1.04 3.52 -2.33
CA MET A 106 1.31 2.16 -1.87
C MET A 106 0.08 1.56 -1.16
N LEU A 107 -0.58 2.31 -0.28
CA LEU A 107 -1.81 1.87 0.38
C LEU A 107 -2.91 1.54 -0.62
N LEU A 108 -3.23 2.44 -1.55
CA LEU A 108 -4.28 2.25 -2.55
C LEU A 108 -3.98 1.09 -3.51
N SER A 109 -2.69 0.87 -3.84
CA SER A 109 -2.26 -0.25 -4.67
C SER A 109 -2.50 -1.63 -4.01
N THR A 110 -2.54 -1.70 -2.68
CA THR A 110 -2.85 -2.97 -1.99
C THR A 110 -4.29 -3.41 -2.23
N MET A 111 -5.22 -2.45 -2.28
CA MET A 111 -6.66 -2.70 -2.45
C MET A 111 -7.05 -3.04 -3.89
N CYS A 112 -6.24 -2.63 -4.87
CA CYS A 112 -6.54 -2.83 -6.28
C CYS A 112 -5.70 -3.97 -6.88
N SER A 113 -6.31 -4.79 -7.76
CA SER A 113 -5.62 -5.91 -8.43
C SER A 113 -5.33 -5.66 -9.91
N ARG A 114 -6.04 -4.73 -10.56
CA ARG A 114 -5.88 -4.38 -11.97
C ARG A 114 -5.42 -2.94 -12.11
N GLN A 115 -4.44 -2.68 -12.97
CA GLN A 115 -3.85 -1.36 -13.20
C GLN A 115 -4.89 -0.31 -13.60
N ARG A 116 -5.71 -0.63 -14.62
CA ARG A 116 -6.72 0.32 -15.14
C ARG A 116 -7.78 0.69 -14.10
N VAL A 117 -8.21 -0.27 -13.30
CA VAL A 117 -9.17 -0.02 -12.22
C VAL A 117 -8.52 0.83 -11.14
N SER A 118 -7.26 0.54 -10.79
CA SER A 118 -6.51 1.29 -9.79
C SER A 118 -6.35 2.75 -10.16
N SER A 119 -5.96 3.06 -11.41
CA SER A 119 -5.77 4.44 -11.85
C SER A 119 -7.07 5.23 -11.84
N VAL A 120 -8.16 4.66 -12.37
CA VAL A 120 -9.47 5.31 -12.41
C VAL A 120 -10.05 5.49 -11.00
N ALA A 121 -10.01 4.47 -10.16
CA ALA A 121 -10.50 4.56 -8.78
C ALA A 121 -9.74 5.61 -7.98
N THR A 122 -8.42 5.67 -8.13
CA THR A 122 -7.57 6.67 -7.48
C THR A 122 -7.89 8.07 -7.99
N GLN A 123 -8.07 8.25 -9.30
CA GLN A 123 -8.42 9.54 -9.87
C GLN A 123 -9.79 10.03 -9.38
N LEU A 124 -10.80 9.15 -9.30
CA LEU A 124 -12.11 9.50 -8.75
C LEU A 124 -12.02 9.87 -7.26
N LEU A 125 -11.18 9.17 -6.50
CA LEU A 125 -10.92 9.50 -5.10
C LEU A 125 -10.25 10.87 -4.98
N VAL A 126 -9.26 11.18 -5.80
CA VAL A 126 -8.57 12.49 -5.77
C VAL A 126 -9.54 13.62 -6.11
N VAL A 127 -10.31 13.50 -7.20
CA VAL A 127 -11.26 14.54 -7.62
C VAL A 127 -12.34 14.74 -6.57
N SER A 128 -12.85 13.66 -5.95
CA SER A 128 -13.86 13.77 -4.90
C SER A 128 -13.30 14.45 -3.64
N LEU A 129 -12.06 14.15 -3.23
CA LEU A 129 -11.43 14.80 -2.09
C LEU A 129 -11.09 16.28 -2.32
N VAL A 130 -10.60 16.65 -3.51
CA VAL A 130 -10.37 18.07 -3.84
C VAL A 130 -11.69 18.84 -3.81
N THR A 131 -12.72 18.30 -4.45
CA THR A 131 -14.04 18.95 -4.50
C THR A 131 -14.65 19.06 -3.10
N LEU A 132 -14.58 17.98 -2.30
CA LEU A 132 -15.05 17.99 -0.91
C LEU A 132 -14.32 19.03 -0.08
N SER A 133 -12.99 19.11 -0.18
CA SER A 133 -12.22 20.11 0.56
C SER A 133 -12.55 21.54 0.15
N LEU A 134 -12.76 21.80 -1.14
CA LEU A 134 -13.16 23.12 -1.62
C LEU A 134 -14.50 23.53 -1.00
N VAL A 135 -15.50 22.64 -1.02
CA VAL A 135 -16.81 22.90 -0.43
C VAL A 135 -16.71 23.13 1.08
N LEU A 136 -15.98 22.27 1.80
CA LEU A 136 -15.82 22.40 3.26
C LEU A 136 -15.11 23.70 3.64
N ASN A 137 -14.01 24.04 2.97
CA ASN A 137 -13.23 25.23 3.29
C ASN A 137 -13.99 26.53 2.99
N GLN A 138 -14.77 26.56 1.91
CA GLN A 138 -15.50 27.77 1.50
C GLN A 138 -16.81 27.97 2.26
N TYR A 139 -17.55 26.90 2.54
CA TYR A 139 -18.92 27.02 3.07
C TYR A 139 -19.07 26.65 4.55
N ALA A 140 -18.20 25.80 5.10
CA ALA A 140 -18.33 25.32 6.48
C ALA A 140 -17.30 25.91 7.44
N PHE A 141 -16.08 26.21 6.96
CA PHE A 141 -14.94 26.56 7.80
C PHE A 141 -14.23 27.87 7.40
N ASP A 142 -14.99 28.81 6.80
CA ASP A 142 -14.47 30.16 6.51
C ASP A 142 -14.71 31.15 7.68
N GLU A 143 -15.68 30.86 8.56
CA GLU A 143 -16.01 31.73 9.69
C GLU A 143 -14.91 31.69 10.78
N PRO A 144 -14.50 32.86 11.31
CA PRO A 144 -13.48 32.96 12.35
C PRO A 144 -13.98 32.35 13.67
N GLY A 145 -13.59 31.10 13.95
CA GLY A 145 -13.94 30.36 15.17
C GLY A 145 -14.30 28.90 14.91
N SER A 146 -14.61 28.53 13.66
CA SER A 146 -14.88 27.16 13.27
C SER A 146 -13.57 26.41 13.02
N SER A 147 -13.20 25.51 13.93
CA SER A 147 -12.03 24.65 13.75
C SER A 147 -12.36 23.41 12.95
N TYR A 148 -11.48 23.03 12.03
CA TYR A 148 -11.64 21.80 11.26
C TYR A 148 -11.63 20.58 12.20
N PRO A 149 -12.52 19.58 12.02
CA PRO A 149 -12.51 18.40 12.85
C PRO A 149 -11.17 17.67 12.72
N THR A 150 -10.49 17.46 13.84
CA THR A 150 -9.16 16.83 13.87
C THR A 150 -9.15 15.43 13.25
N ALA A 151 -10.27 14.72 13.33
CA ALA A 151 -10.44 13.40 12.70
C ALA A 151 -10.38 13.46 11.16
N ALA A 152 -10.80 14.56 10.54
CA ALA A 152 -10.74 14.71 9.09
C ALA A 152 -9.30 14.94 8.60
N PHE A 153 -8.39 15.37 9.48
CA PHE A 153 -6.97 15.44 9.15
C PHE A 153 -6.31 14.08 8.99
N LEU A 154 -6.90 13.00 9.53
CA LEU A 154 -6.43 11.62 9.30
C LEU A 154 -6.55 11.20 7.82
N LEU A 155 -7.30 11.96 7.03
CA LEU A 155 -7.29 11.88 5.58
C LEU A 155 -6.31 12.95 5.04
N ALA A 156 -5.06 12.55 4.83
CA ALA A 156 -3.95 13.45 4.53
C ALA A 156 -4.21 14.45 3.38
N PRO A 157 -4.93 14.11 2.29
CA PRO A 157 -5.30 15.10 1.27
C PRO A 157 -6.10 16.27 1.84
N LEU A 158 -7.05 16.04 2.74
CA LEU A 158 -7.84 17.11 3.36
C LEU A 158 -6.97 18.01 4.25
N ALA A 159 -6.03 17.43 5.02
CA ALA A 159 -5.09 18.20 5.83
C ALA A 159 -4.20 19.10 4.98
N TYR A 160 -3.63 18.56 3.90
CA TYR A 160 -2.82 19.32 2.95
C TYR A 160 -3.61 20.44 2.27
N TYR A 161 -4.82 20.17 1.80
CA TYR A 161 -5.67 21.17 1.15
C TYR A 161 -6.09 22.29 2.13
N ARG A 162 -6.37 21.95 3.39
CA ARG A 162 -6.59 22.95 4.45
C ARG A 162 -5.32 23.78 4.71
N GLY A 163 -4.14 23.15 4.73
CA GLY A 163 -2.86 23.84 4.87
C GLY A 163 -2.64 24.90 3.78
N ILE A 164 -2.86 24.54 2.51
CA ILE A 164 -2.78 25.49 1.37
C ILE A 164 -3.79 26.63 1.54
N HIS A 165 -5.03 26.31 1.90
CA HIS A 165 -6.08 27.31 2.12
C HIS A 165 -5.73 28.34 3.20
N LEU A 166 -5.19 27.87 4.33
CA LEU A 166 -4.75 28.75 5.41
C LEU A 166 -3.58 29.65 4.99
N LEU A 167 -2.64 29.10 4.21
CA LEU A 167 -1.45 29.81 3.74
C LEU A 167 -1.76 30.92 2.73
N GLN A 168 -2.87 30.81 2.00
CA GLN A 168 -3.34 31.87 1.10
C GLN A 168 -3.93 33.07 1.85
N ARG A 169 -4.66 32.81 2.95
CA ARG A 169 -5.37 33.84 3.70
C ARG A 169 -4.51 34.51 4.78
N ARG A 170 -3.56 33.78 5.36
CA ARG A 170 -2.74 34.25 6.50
C ARG A 170 -1.26 33.96 6.27
N ALA A 171 -0.41 34.87 6.72
CA ALA A 171 1.04 34.67 6.73
C ALA A 171 1.45 33.89 7.98
N TYR A 172 2.25 32.83 7.78
CA TYR A 172 2.81 32.04 8.88
C TYR A 172 4.35 32.08 8.82
N PRO A 173 5.02 32.58 9.87
CA PRO A 173 6.47 32.45 9.98
C PRO A 173 6.83 31.02 10.40
N LEU A 174 7.96 30.51 9.89
CA LEU A 174 8.39 29.13 10.15
C LEU A 174 8.64 28.84 11.64
N ALA A 175 9.09 29.84 12.40
CA ALA A 175 9.45 29.69 13.81
C ALA A 175 8.26 29.68 14.78
N SER A 176 7.08 30.15 14.35
CA SER A 176 5.89 30.23 15.22
C SER A 176 4.63 29.80 14.48
N LEU A 177 4.59 28.51 14.14
CA LEU A 177 3.37 27.86 13.68
C LEU A 177 2.40 27.75 14.85
N THR A 178 1.19 28.28 14.69
CA THR A 178 0.15 28.27 15.74
C THR A 178 -1.18 27.78 15.18
N GLY A 179 -2.03 27.28 16.07
CA GLY A 179 -3.40 26.88 15.76
C GLY A 179 -3.50 25.72 14.75
N GLU A 180 -4.39 25.85 13.78
CA GLU A 180 -4.69 24.80 12.80
C GLU A 180 -3.49 24.42 11.94
N MET A 181 -2.64 25.39 11.56
CA MET A 181 -1.47 25.12 10.73
C MET A 181 -0.46 24.20 11.45
N GLN A 182 -0.32 24.36 12.76
CA GLN A 182 0.53 23.46 13.57
C GLN A 182 -0.03 22.03 13.58
N MET A 183 -1.36 21.89 13.70
CA MET A 183 -2.00 20.56 13.65
C MET A 183 -1.79 19.90 12.29
N VAL A 184 -1.93 20.65 11.20
CA VAL A 184 -1.68 20.15 9.82
C VAL A 184 -0.24 19.65 9.67
N ALA A 185 0.74 20.45 10.10
CA ALA A 185 2.16 20.10 10.02
C ALA A 185 2.54 18.87 10.86
N ILE A 186 1.83 18.59 11.96
CA ILE A 186 2.07 17.40 12.78
C ILE A 186 1.35 16.17 12.23
N MET A 187 0.11 16.33 11.73
CA MET A 187 -0.69 15.20 11.25
C MET A 187 -0.18 14.64 9.91
N LEU A 188 0.30 15.48 8.99
CA LEU A 188 0.83 15.02 7.69
C LEU A 188 1.94 13.95 7.79
N PRO A 189 3.03 14.15 8.57
CA PRO A 189 4.04 13.11 8.74
C PRO A 189 3.51 11.90 9.49
N VAL A 190 2.56 12.07 10.42
CA VAL A 190 1.89 10.96 11.09
C VAL A 190 1.08 10.13 10.09
N ASP A 191 0.36 10.76 9.19
CA ASP A 191 -0.42 10.09 8.14
C ASP A 191 0.50 9.35 7.15
N ALA A 192 1.64 9.95 6.77
CA ALA A 192 2.63 9.28 5.93
C ALA A 192 3.10 7.96 6.56
N LEU A 193 3.45 7.99 7.84
CA LEU A 193 3.86 6.80 8.59
C LEU A 193 2.70 5.81 8.76
N LEU A 194 1.51 6.30 9.05
CA LEU A 194 0.31 5.49 9.23
C LEU A 194 -0.05 4.76 7.93
N TYR A 195 -0.08 5.46 6.79
CA TYR A 195 -0.37 4.86 5.49
C TYR A 195 0.70 3.86 5.07
N ALA A 196 1.98 4.18 5.29
CA ALA A 196 3.07 3.23 5.03
C ALA A 196 2.95 1.97 5.90
N PHE A 197 2.59 2.12 7.18
CA PHE A 197 2.39 1.00 8.10
C PHE A 197 1.19 0.15 7.72
N ILE A 198 0.04 0.77 7.42
CA ILE A 198 -1.16 0.07 6.98
C ILE A 198 -0.90 -0.63 5.64
N ALA A 199 -0.20 0.01 4.70
CA ALA A 199 0.17 -0.60 3.42
C ALA A 199 1.04 -1.85 3.64
N ALA A 200 2.07 -1.76 4.48
CA ALA A 200 2.92 -2.90 4.82
C ALA A 200 2.16 -4.02 5.55
N TYR A 201 1.19 -3.65 6.40
CA TYR A 201 0.32 -4.60 7.10
C TYR A 201 -0.62 -5.33 6.13
N LEU A 202 -1.35 -4.58 5.29
CA LEU A 202 -2.25 -5.13 4.29
C LEU A 202 -1.49 -6.00 3.29
N ASP A 203 -0.29 -5.61 2.90
CA ASP A 203 0.57 -6.39 2.02
C ASP A 203 1.01 -7.75 2.64
N ALA A 204 1.09 -7.85 3.96
CA ALA A 204 1.39 -9.10 4.67
C ALA A 204 0.15 -9.98 4.92
N VAL A 205 -1.04 -9.38 5.02
CA VAL A 205 -2.31 -10.03 5.35
C VAL A 205 -3.09 -10.46 4.09
N LEU A 206 -3.03 -9.68 3.00
CA LEU A 206 -3.74 -10.04 1.78
C LEU A 206 -3.14 -11.29 1.15
N PRO A 207 -3.97 -12.28 0.80
CA PRO A 207 -3.50 -13.50 0.16
C PRO A 207 -2.88 -13.17 -1.20
N ARG A 208 -1.60 -13.53 -1.37
CA ARG A 208 -0.91 -13.43 -2.66
C ARG A 208 -0.95 -14.80 -3.32
N GLU A 209 -1.08 -14.82 -4.65
CA GLU A 209 -1.13 -16.05 -5.45
C GLU A 209 0.04 -17.02 -5.19
N PHE A 210 1.20 -16.53 -4.71
CA PHE A 210 2.39 -17.35 -4.44
C PHE A 210 3.18 -16.93 -3.18
N GLY A 211 2.50 -16.47 -2.12
CA GLY A 211 3.16 -16.09 -0.86
C GLY A 211 2.52 -16.75 0.36
N VAL A 212 3.33 -17.13 1.36
CA VAL A 212 2.81 -17.61 2.65
C VAL A 212 2.06 -16.46 3.34
N VAL A 213 0.74 -16.52 3.31
CA VAL A 213 -0.16 -15.54 3.92
C VAL A 213 0.08 -15.55 5.43
N ARG A 214 0.41 -14.40 6.02
CA ARG A 214 0.45 -14.29 7.49
C ARG A 214 -0.98 -14.06 7.98
N HIS A 215 -1.32 -14.71 9.09
CA HIS A 215 -2.64 -14.55 9.70
C HIS A 215 -2.91 -13.06 9.98
N PRO A 216 -4.12 -12.53 9.73
CA PRO A 216 -4.52 -11.14 10.01
C PRO A 216 -4.38 -10.69 11.47
N LEU A 217 -3.96 -11.57 12.37
CA LEU A 217 -3.72 -11.29 13.79
C LEU A 217 -2.30 -11.70 14.18
N PHE A 218 -1.31 -11.44 13.31
CA PHE A 218 0.11 -11.75 13.57
C PHE A 218 0.60 -11.18 14.92
N PHE A 219 0.02 -10.07 15.37
CA PHE A 219 0.25 -9.44 16.68
C PHE A 219 -0.17 -10.30 17.89
N LEU A 220 -1.13 -11.22 17.73
CA LEU A 220 -1.57 -12.16 18.78
C LEU A 220 -0.82 -13.50 18.73
N SER A 221 0.15 -13.66 17.83
CA SER A 221 1.02 -14.85 17.79
C SER A 221 1.79 -15.11 19.10
N PRO A 222 2.15 -14.11 19.94
CA PRO A 222 2.72 -14.38 21.27
C PRO A 222 1.77 -15.17 22.19
N CYS A 223 0.44 -14.95 22.08
CA CYS A 223 -0.53 -15.71 22.86
C CYS A 223 -0.58 -17.19 22.46
N LYS A 224 -0.24 -17.55 21.22
CA LYS A 224 -0.18 -18.95 20.78
C LYS A 224 0.98 -19.74 21.40
N TRP A 225 2.00 -19.06 21.94
CA TRP A 225 3.06 -19.67 22.76
C TRP A 225 2.67 -19.80 24.25
N LEU A 226 1.80 -18.91 24.76
CA LEU A 226 1.28 -19.00 26.13
C LEU A 226 0.15 -20.04 26.28
N LEU A 227 -0.69 -20.24 25.27
CA LEU A 227 -1.82 -21.19 25.31
C LEU A 227 -1.40 -22.66 25.59
N PRO A 228 -0.34 -23.21 24.99
CA PRO A 228 0.16 -24.56 25.32
C PRO A 228 0.65 -24.67 26.77
N GLN A 229 1.29 -23.61 27.28
CA GLN A 229 1.80 -23.58 28.65
C GLN A 229 0.68 -23.54 29.69
N LEU A 230 -0.38 -22.75 29.44
CA LEU A 230 -1.59 -22.73 30.26
C LEU A 230 -2.34 -24.07 30.20
N ARG A 231 -2.48 -24.67 29.01
CA ARG A 231 -3.10 -25.99 28.85
C ARG A 231 -2.35 -27.09 29.61
N HIS A 232 -1.02 -27.06 29.60
CA HIS A 232 -0.19 -28.00 30.35
C HIS A 232 -0.26 -27.76 31.87
N ARG A 233 -0.37 -26.50 32.31
CA ARG A 233 -0.56 -26.13 33.73
C ARG A 233 -1.93 -26.59 34.24
N LEU A 234 -3.01 -26.35 33.49
CA LEU A 234 -4.35 -26.83 33.82
C LEU A 234 -4.44 -28.36 33.79
N GLY A 235 -3.76 -29.03 32.85
CA GLY A 235 -3.68 -30.49 32.83
C GLY A 235 -2.96 -31.09 34.04
N LYS A 236 -1.87 -30.46 34.52
CA LYS A 236 -1.18 -30.87 35.75
C LYS A 236 -2.00 -30.65 37.01
N VAL A 237 -2.75 -29.54 37.10
CA VAL A 237 -3.64 -29.27 38.23
C VAL A 237 -4.76 -30.31 38.28
N ARG A 238 -5.39 -30.60 37.15
CA ARG A 238 -6.46 -31.61 37.07
C ARG A 238 -5.96 -33.02 37.42
N ALA A 239 -4.78 -33.42 36.92
CA ALA A 239 -4.16 -34.69 37.31
C ALA A 239 -3.79 -34.76 38.80
N SER A 240 -3.43 -33.64 39.43
CA SER A 240 -3.17 -33.59 40.87
C SER A 240 -4.43 -33.65 41.72
N GLU A 241 -5.57 -33.16 41.21
CA GLU A 241 -6.88 -33.31 41.86
C GLU A 241 -7.38 -34.75 41.77
N ASP A 242 -7.21 -35.41 40.61
CA ASP A 242 -7.59 -36.82 40.40
C ASP A 242 -6.77 -37.76 41.31
N ILE A 243 -5.45 -37.55 41.43
CA ILE A 243 -4.58 -38.35 42.33
C ILE A 243 -4.95 -38.14 43.80
N LYS A 244 -5.38 -36.93 44.17
CA LYS A 244 -5.80 -36.64 45.54
C LYS A 244 -7.16 -37.27 45.86
N ALA A 245 -8.09 -37.25 44.91
CA ALA A 245 -9.37 -37.96 45.01
C ALA A 245 -9.19 -39.50 45.10
N GLU A 246 -8.21 -40.06 44.38
CA GLU A 246 -7.85 -41.48 44.45
C GLU A 246 -7.17 -41.85 45.79
N ALA A 247 -6.34 -40.97 46.34
CA ALA A 247 -5.70 -41.15 47.65
C ALA A 247 -6.71 -41.08 48.81
N ASP A 248 -7.70 -40.20 48.71
CA ASP A 248 -8.80 -40.11 49.67
C ASP A 248 -9.74 -41.33 49.57
N THR A 249 -9.86 -41.93 48.37
CA THR A 249 -10.64 -43.16 48.14
C THR A 249 -9.92 -44.41 48.65
N SER A 250 -8.60 -44.52 48.43
CA SER A 250 -7.79 -45.69 48.84
C SER A 250 -7.46 -45.73 50.33
N THR A 251 -7.56 -44.61 51.04
CA THR A 251 -7.49 -44.58 52.51
C THR A 251 -8.73 -45.20 53.16
N SER A 252 -9.85 -45.28 52.43
CA SER A 252 -11.06 -46.00 52.86
C SER A 252 -10.95 -47.53 52.71
N THR A 253 -10.09 -48.02 51.81
CA THR A 253 -10.03 -49.45 51.42
C THR A 253 -8.84 -50.22 52.01
N ARG A 254 -8.21 -49.72 53.09
CA ARG A 254 -7.20 -50.50 53.83
C ARG A 254 -7.87 -51.36 54.91
N GLY A 255 -8.70 -52.29 54.45
CA GLY A 255 -9.32 -53.34 55.24
C GLY A 255 -9.45 -54.64 54.45
N GLY A 256 -8.34 -55.39 54.37
CA GLY A 256 -8.38 -56.85 54.11
C GLY A 256 -7.85 -57.36 52.76
N GLY A 257 -6.73 -58.09 52.83
CA GLY A 257 -6.70 -59.47 52.32
C GLY A 257 -6.14 -59.80 50.92
N ALA A 258 -4.84 -60.11 50.89
CA ALA A 258 -4.14 -61.20 50.16
C ALA A 258 -3.92 -61.17 48.61
N PRO A 259 -2.76 -61.66 48.10
CA PRO A 259 -2.33 -61.54 46.70
C PRO A 259 -2.43 -62.86 45.88
N VAL A 260 -2.52 -62.77 44.54
CA VAL A 260 -2.41 -63.90 43.60
C VAL A 260 -1.59 -63.47 42.34
N PRO A 261 -0.78 -64.35 41.72
CA PRO A 261 0.43 -63.97 40.98
C PRO A 261 0.33 -63.92 39.45
N ILE A 262 1.41 -63.41 38.86
CA ILE A 262 1.69 -63.10 37.44
C ILE A 262 1.95 -64.38 36.63
N GLU A 263 1.41 -64.47 35.41
CA GLU A 263 1.74 -65.50 34.42
C GLU A 263 1.97 -64.88 33.02
N ILE A 264 3.05 -65.30 32.35
CA ILE A 264 3.50 -64.91 31.00
C ILE A 264 3.31 -66.14 30.10
N PRO A 265 2.84 -66.02 28.84
CA PRO A 265 3.00 -67.09 27.86
C PRO A 265 3.95 -66.76 26.70
N ILE A 266 4.66 -67.81 26.29
CA ILE A 266 5.64 -67.94 25.21
C ILE A 266 4.93 -68.51 23.94
N THR A 267 5.53 -68.22 22.76
CA THR A 267 5.31 -68.67 21.35
C THR A 267 5.18 -70.22 21.15
N PRO A 268 5.06 -70.86 19.92
CA PRO A 268 5.17 -70.42 18.50
C PRO A 268 4.25 -71.13 17.41
N THR A 269 4.51 -70.81 16.12
CA THR A 269 4.57 -71.69 14.89
C THR A 269 3.37 -71.82 13.92
N SER A 270 3.66 -71.61 12.60
CA SER A 270 3.18 -72.33 11.37
C SER A 270 3.16 -71.36 10.15
N ILE A 271 4.16 -71.27 9.27
CA ILE A 271 4.45 -72.03 8.01
C ILE A 271 3.24 -72.28 7.07
N ALA A 272 3.29 -71.67 5.87
CA ALA A 272 2.88 -72.15 4.52
C ALA A 272 2.69 -70.92 3.58
N SER A 273 3.56 -70.58 2.61
CA SER A 273 3.89 -71.18 1.29
C SER A 273 2.95 -70.80 0.11
N SER A 274 3.58 -70.59 -1.08
CA SER A 274 3.10 -70.24 -2.45
C SER A 274 3.00 -68.73 -2.78
N SER A 275 3.89 -68.11 -3.57
CA SER A 275 4.18 -68.18 -5.04
C SER A 275 2.95 -67.80 -5.91
N THR A 276 2.96 -66.88 -6.89
CA THR A 276 3.90 -66.70 -8.02
C THR A 276 3.60 -65.39 -8.80
N THR A 277 4.64 -64.82 -9.44
CA THR A 277 4.67 -64.07 -10.75
C THR A 277 3.90 -62.75 -10.96
N ALA A 278 4.62 -61.66 -11.22
CA ALA A 278 5.02 -61.20 -12.58
C ALA A 278 5.62 -59.76 -12.53
N SER A 279 6.69 -59.52 -13.29
CA SER A 279 7.33 -58.22 -13.60
C SER A 279 7.43 -58.11 -15.14
N PRO A 280 8.12 -57.12 -15.72
CA PRO A 280 7.99 -55.65 -15.66
C PRO A 280 7.76 -55.07 -17.09
N SER A 281 7.46 -53.78 -17.22
CA SER A 281 7.55 -53.10 -18.54
C SER A 281 8.27 -51.75 -18.45
N THR A 282 9.46 -51.76 -19.03
CA THR A 282 10.25 -50.64 -19.54
C THR A 282 9.51 -49.90 -20.65
N PHE A 283 9.62 -48.57 -20.70
CA PHE A 283 9.25 -47.76 -21.86
C PHE A 283 10.44 -46.86 -22.24
N SER A 284 10.97 -47.09 -23.45
CA SER A 284 11.99 -46.30 -24.13
C SER A 284 11.67 -46.33 -25.62
N LEU A 285 11.55 -45.17 -26.26
CA LEU A 285 11.65 -44.89 -27.71
C LEU A 285 11.26 -43.41 -27.88
N ALA A 286 11.75 -42.58 -28.79
CA ALA A 286 12.90 -42.52 -29.66
C ALA A 286 12.87 -41.11 -30.30
N SER A 287 14.00 -40.71 -30.88
CA SER A 287 14.26 -39.59 -31.78
C SER A 287 13.16 -39.24 -32.80
N HIS A 288 13.00 -37.95 -33.12
CA HIS A 288 12.91 -37.45 -34.51
C HIS A 288 13.07 -35.92 -34.59
N SER A 289 14.07 -35.48 -35.34
CA SER A 289 14.11 -34.17 -36.03
C SER A 289 13.54 -34.34 -37.45
N PRO A 290 12.94 -33.29 -38.03
CA PRO A 290 13.43 -32.85 -39.35
C PRO A 290 13.45 -31.33 -39.55
N THR A 291 14.17 -30.97 -40.60
CA THR A 291 14.56 -29.69 -41.20
C THR A 291 13.43 -28.83 -41.79
N SER A 292 13.72 -27.52 -41.86
CA SER A 292 13.41 -26.53 -42.93
C SER A 292 12.20 -25.58 -42.83
N ALA A 293 12.47 -24.33 -43.27
CA ALA A 293 11.60 -23.27 -43.77
C ALA A 293 11.09 -22.16 -42.80
N THR A 294 11.84 -21.05 -42.77
CA THR A 294 11.39 -19.64 -42.68
C THR A 294 10.30 -19.31 -43.72
N PRO A 295 9.37 -18.35 -43.49
CA PRO A 295 9.73 -16.92 -43.57
C PRO A 295 9.07 -15.98 -42.53
N SER A 296 9.81 -14.91 -42.30
CA SER A 296 9.48 -13.61 -41.70
C SER A 296 8.10 -13.03 -42.08
N PRO A 297 7.38 -12.39 -41.14
CA PRO A 297 6.33 -11.43 -41.49
C PRO A 297 6.93 -10.04 -41.76
N THR A 298 6.81 -9.65 -43.02
CA THR A 298 7.05 -8.33 -43.60
C THR A 298 6.33 -7.23 -42.82
N PHE A 299 7.08 -6.24 -42.36
CA PHE A 299 6.57 -4.95 -41.91
C PHE A 299 5.97 -4.24 -43.14
N ALA A 300 4.64 -4.09 -43.17
CA ALA A 300 3.96 -3.29 -44.17
C ALA A 300 4.20 -1.80 -43.87
N SER A 301 5.02 -1.19 -44.72
CA SER A 301 5.17 0.26 -44.87
C SER A 301 3.88 0.89 -45.36
N ALA A 302 3.33 1.83 -44.60
CA ALA A 302 2.30 2.74 -45.07
C ALA A 302 2.90 3.76 -46.07
N PRO A 303 2.24 4.05 -47.20
CA PRO A 303 2.68 5.09 -48.13
C PRO A 303 2.20 6.48 -47.68
N SER A 304 3.14 7.41 -47.61
CA SER A 304 2.90 8.85 -47.50
C SER A 304 2.67 9.46 -48.88
N THR A 305 1.47 10.00 -49.15
CA THR A 305 1.22 10.93 -50.26
C THR A 305 -0.08 11.71 -50.04
N PHE A 306 0.04 13.00 -49.70
CA PHE A 306 -0.82 14.16 -50.09
C PHE A 306 -0.50 15.31 -49.10
N VAL A 307 -0.30 16.59 -49.42
CA VAL A 307 -0.23 17.40 -50.65
C VAL A 307 0.32 18.77 -50.19
N SER A 308 1.20 19.40 -50.96
CA SER A 308 1.54 20.82 -50.81
C SER A 308 0.39 21.70 -51.31
N PRO A 309 0.29 22.95 -50.83
CA PRO A 309 0.56 24.01 -51.79
C PRO A 309 1.41 25.13 -51.20
N THR A 310 2.45 25.48 -51.94
CA THR A 310 2.99 26.83 -52.03
C THR A 310 1.97 27.73 -52.71
N ASP A 311 1.63 28.85 -52.09
CA ASP A 311 1.61 30.11 -52.82
C ASP A 311 1.94 31.27 -51.88
N SER A 312 2.99 31.98 -52.25
CA SER A 312 3.48 33.22 -51.66
C SER A 312 2.93 34.41 -52.43
N THR A 313 2.98 35.59 -51.79
CA THR A 313 2.69 36.98 -52.27
C THR A 313 1.36 37.54 -51.74
N VAL A 314 1.23 38.75 -51.18
CA VAL A 314 2.13 39.91 -51.06
C VAL A 314 1.62 40.85 -49.94
N ALA A 315 2.57 41.56 -49.36
CA ALA A 315 2.59 42.75 -48.50
C ALA A 315 1.30 43.55 -48.12
N ALA A 316 1.41 44.12 -46.91
CA ALA A 316 1.18 45.54 -46.56
C ALA A 316 0.05 45.83 -45.55
N ALA A 317 0.45 46.23 -44.33
CA ALA A 317 -0.22 47.24 -43.49
C ALA A 317 -0.20 48.62 -44.23
N PRO A 318 -0.83 49.74 -43.78
CA PRO A 318 -1.23 50.09 -42.40
C PRO A 318 -2.50 50.98 -42.24
N HIS A 319 -2.75 51.43 -40.98
CA HIS A 319 -3.65 52.52 -40.52
C HIS A 319 -5.15 52.35 -40.81
N THR A 320 -6.07 52.48 -39.85
CA THR A 320 -6.29 53.48 -38.79
C THR A 320 -7.08 52.88 -37.63
#